data_AF-A0A366X2G7-F1
#
_entry.id   AF-A0A366X2G7-F1
#
_cell.length_a   1.000
_cell.length_b   1.000
_cell.length_c   1.000
_cell.angle_alpha   90.00
_cell.angle_beta   90.00
_cell.angle_gamma   90.00
#
_symmetry.space_group_name_H-M   'P 1'
#
loop_
_entity.id
_entity.type
_entity.pdbx_description
1 polymer ?
#
loop_
_entity_poly.entity_id
_entity_poly.type
_entity_poly.pdbx_seq_one_letter_code
_entity_poly.pdbx_strand_id
1 'polypeptide(L)'
;MKIFFALLATTSLTPTVSSSGTFDRDGYSVNKVNGAVYEAVAEEKFSGEAFWCVAGSFAQIDLKASPNAKVYVVRGFGPSETTDRRSAVQFTLDPKTAGITPSEGSADLNELSVGEHLPVDVARSHCEQ
;
A
#
# COMPACT_ATOMS: atom_id res chain seq x y z
N MET A 1 22.55 9.87 -64.67
CA MET A 1 22.09 10.65 -63.51
C MET A 1 21.51 9.67 -62.48
N LYS A 2 22.21 9.39 -61.38
CA LYS A 2 21.76 8.42 -60.34
C LYS A 2 21.22 9.21 -59.15
N ILE A 3 19.93 9.09 -58.88
CA ILE A 3 19.24 9.74 -57.76
C ILE A 3 19.38 8.83 -56.54
N PHE A 4 20.06 9.31 -55.49
CA PHE A 4 20.11 8.65 -54.19
C PHE A 4 18.99 9.21 -53.31
N PHE A 5 18.05 8.35 -52.92
CA PHE A 5 17.02 8.65 -51.93
C PHE A 5 17.62 8.48 -50.53
N ALA A 6 17.73 9.56 -49.76
CA ALA A 6 18.14 9.53 -48.36
C ALA A 6 16.90 9.32 -47.48
N LEU A 7 16.85 8.19 -46.76
CA LEU A 7 15.80 7.87 -45.81
C LEU A 7 16.17 8.48 -44.44
N LEU A 8 15.44 9.52 -44.00
CA LEU A 8 15.57 10.03 -42.62
C LEU A 8 14.76 9.13 -41.68
N ALA A 9 15.45 8.40 -40.79
CA ALA A 9 14.82 7.67 -39.71
C ALA A 9 14.61 8.60 -38.51
N THR A 10 13.37 9.01 -38.25
CA THR A 10 12.98 9.76 -37.05
C THR A 10 12.72 8.78 -35.91
N THR A 11 13.63 8.74 -34.93
CA THR A 11 13.45 8.00 -33.67
C THR A 11 12.63 8.82 -32.68
N SER A 12 11.36 8.46 -32.53
CA SER A 12 10.46 9.02 -31.52
C SER A 12 10.85 8.49 -30.13
N LEU A 13 11.34 9.34 -29.23
CA LEU A 13 11.45 8.99 -27.81
C LEU A 13 10.06 9.10 -27.17
N THR A 14 9.42 7.96 -26.87
CA THR A 14 8.21 7.95 -26.04
C THR A 14 8.62 8.01 -24.57
N PRO A 15 8.13 8.98 -23.77
CA PRO A 15 8.36 8.98 -22.33
C PRO A 15 7.57 7.84 -21.70
N THR A 16 8.27 6.93 -21.02
CA THR A 16 7.64 5.92 -20.16
C THR A 16 7.18 6.62 -18.89
N VAL A 17 5.89 6.89 -18.76
CA VAL A 17 5.29 7.32 -17.49
C VAL A 17 5.27 6.10 -16.58
N SER A 18 6.20 6.04 -15.62
CA SER A 18 6.12 5.09 -14.51
C SER A 18 4.98 5.50 -13.59
N SER A 19 3.80 4.90 -13.80
CA SER A 19 2.72 4.92 -12.80
C SER A 19 3.18 4.09 -11.61
N SER A 20 3.69 4.75 -10.56
CA SER A 20 3.65 4.20 -9.21
C SER A 20 2.17 4.08 -8.86
N GLY A 21 1.55 2.93 -9.17
CA GLY A 21 0.12 2.76 -8.98
C GLY A 21 -0.24 2.93 -7.51
N THR A 22 -0.86 4.06 -7.17
CA THR A 22 -1.54 4.25 -5.89
C THR A 22 -2.83 3.42 -5.93
N PHE A 23 -3.10 2.70 -4.84
CA PHE A 23 -4.37 1.99 -4.67
C PHE A 23 -5.29 2.86 -3.83
N ASP A 24 -6.42 3.28 -4.39
CA ASP A 24 -7.37 4.17 -3.73
C ASP A 24 -8.65 3.43 -3.37
N ARG A 25 -9.13 3.65 -2.14
CA ARG A 25 -10.44 3.16 -1.71
C ARG A 25 -11.01 3.95 -0.52
N ASP A 26 -12.29 4.32 -0.63
CA ASP A 26 -13.11 4.89 0.47
C ASP A 26 -12.47 6.07 1.22
N GLY A 27 -11.74 6.94 0.50
CA GLY A 27 -11.04 8.09 1.08
C GLY A 27 -9.69 7.76 1.70
N TYR A 28 -9.08 6.65 1.28
CA TYR A 28 -7.73 6.23 1.62
C TYR A 28 -6.95 5.91 0.35
N SER A 29 -5.67 6.30 0.32
CA SER A 29 -4.70 5.89 -0.70
C SER A 29 -3.66 4.98 -0.10
N VAL A 30 -3.15 4.02 -0.86
CA VAL A 30 -2.05 3.13 -0.44
C VAL A 30 -0.86 3.30 -1.34
N ASN A 31 0.29 3.56 -0.71
CA ASN A 31 1.56 3.81 -1.37
C ASN A 31 2.63 2.87 -0.82
N LYS A 32 3.55 2.42 -1.68
CA LYS A 32 4.71 1.65 -1.22
C LYS A 32 5.73 2.61 -0.60
N VAL A 33 6.09 2.38 0.66
CA VAL A 33 7.19 3.10 1.33
C VAL A 33 8.53 2.53 0.87
N ASN A 34 8.63 1.20 0.81
CA ASN A 34 9.79 0.48 0.29
C ASN A 34 9.38 -0.93 -0.21
N GLY A 35 10.34 -1.83 -0.43
CA GLY A 35 10.08 -3.17 -0.94
C GLY A 35 9.29 -4.11 -0.01
N ALA A 36 9.25 -3.82 1.29
CA ALA A 36 8.58 -4.64 2.30
C ALA A 36 7.43 -3.92 3.03
N VAL A 37 7.41 -2.58 2.97
CA VAL A 37 6.46 -1.74 3.71
C VAL A 37 5.63 -0.92 2.74
N TYR A 38 4.33 -0.89 2.98
CA TYR A 38 3.39 0.02 2.33
C TYR A 38 2.63 0.81 3.40
N GLU A 39 2.16 1.99 3.05
CA GLU A 39 1.37 2.82 3.94
C GLU A 39 0.01 3.09 3.37
N ALA A 40 -1.00 2.96 4.22
CA ALA A 40 -2.32 3.50 3.97
C ALA A 40 -2.34 4.93 4.48
N VAL A 41 -2.86 5.85 3.68
CA VAL A 41 -2.91 7.28 3.92
C VAL A 41 -4.36 7.70 3.90
N ALA A 42 -4.81 8.33 4.97
CA ALA A 42 -6.17 8.83 5.05
C ALA A 42 -6.29 10.21 4.37
N GLU A 43 -7.28 10.35 3.50
CA GLU A 43 -7.53 11.58 2.75
C GLU A 43 -8.63 12.43 3.37
N GLU A 44 -9.70 11.78 3.85
CA GLU A 44 -10.91 12.45 4.36
C GLU A 44 -11.38 11.94 5.72
N LYS A 45 -11.19 10.64 6.02
CA LYS A 45 -11.73 9.96 7.21
C LYS A 45 -10.64 9.23 7.96
N PHE A 46 -10.88 8.96 9.26
CA PHE A 46 -9.96 8.20 10.10
C PHE A 46 -10.74 7.18 10.95
N SER A 47 -10.52 5.89 10.70
CA SER A 47 -10.91 4.82 11.61
C SER A 47 -9.96 3.64 11.47
N GLY A 48 -9.73 2.91 12.56
CA GLY A 48 -8.88 1.71 12.53
C GLY A 48 -9.41 0.66 11.55
N GLU A 49 -10.72 0.44 11.57
CA GLU A 49 -11.41 -0.47 10.66
C GLU A 49 -11.15 -0.14 9.18
N ALA A 50 -11.22 1.14 8.80
CA ALA A 50 -10.95 1.55 7.42
C ALA A 50 -9.47 1.38 7.03
N PHE A 51 -8.53 1.61 7.96
CA PHE A 51 -7.11 1.34 7.76
C PHE A 51 -6.85 -0.17 7.54
N TRP A 52 -7.43 -1.04 8.37
CA TRP A 52 -7.34 -2.49 8.18
C TRP A 52 -7.93 -2.94 6.86
N CYS A 53 -9.10 -2.42 6.56
CA CYS A 53 -9.82 -2.68 5.33
C CYS A 53 -8.99 -2.32 4.08
N VAL A 54 -8.44 -1.11 4.00
CA VAL A 54 -7.61 -0.68 2.85
C VAL A 54 -6.30 -1.46 2.77
N ALA A 55 -5.67 -1.74 3.92
CA ALA A 55 -4.44 -2.52 3.97
C ALA A 55 -4.64 -3.97 3.50
N GLY A 56 -5.71 -4.63 3.93
CA GLY A 56 -6.06 -5.98 3.48
C GLY A 56 -6.46 -6.02 2.02
N SER A 57 -7.16 -4.99 1.54
CA SER A 57 -7.55 -4.90 0.12
C SER A 57 -6.35 -4.76 -0.80
N PHE A 58 -5.41 -3.89 -0.46
CA PHE A 58 -4.15 -3.75 -1.20
C PHE A 58 -3.32 -5.04 -1.16
N ALA A 59 -3.22 -5.68 0.01
CA ALA A 59 -2.52 -6.96 0.13
C ALA A 59 -3.10 -8.04 -0.79
N GLN A 60 -4.43 -8.15 -0.87
CA GLN A 60 -5.05 -9.15 -1.73
C GLN A 60 -5.02 -8.78 -3.22
N ILE A 61 -5.36 -7.53 -3.56
CA ILE A 61 -5.58 -7.10 -4.94
C ILE A 61 -4.25 -6.82 -5.63
N ASP A 62 -3.35 -6.07 -5.01
CA ASP A 62 -2.10 -5.63 -5.63
C ASP A 62 -0.94 -6.57 -5.30
N LEU A 63 -0.82 -7.02 -4.05
CA LEU A 63 0.25 -7.93 -3.64
C LEU A 63 -0.09 -9.41 -3.87
N LYS A 64 -1.33 -9.72 -4.30
CA LYS A 64 -1.83 -11.09 -4.56
C LYS A 64 -1.63 -12.02 -3.36
N ALA A 65 -1.70 -11.47 -2.15
CA ALA A 65 -1.54 -12.23 -0.92
C ALA A 65 -2.67 -13.26 -0.76
N SER A 66 -2.34 -14.40 -0.14
CA SER A 66 -3.34 -15.40 0.26
C SER A 66 -4.32 -14.79 1.27
N PRO A 67 -5.61 -15.18 1.28
CA PRO A 67 -6.57 -14.76 2.31
C PRO A 67 -6.09 -15.00 3.74
N ASN A 68 -5.37 -16.11 3.97
CA ASN A 68 -4.82 -16.48 5.29
C ASN A 68 -3.45 -15.85 5.58
N ALA A 69 -2.86 -15.12 4.63
CA ALA A 69 -1.64 -14.35 4.91
C ALA A 69 -1.99 -13.25 5.92
N LYS A 70 -1.01 -12.86 6.73
CA LYS A 70 -1.21 -11.83 7.76
C LYS A 70 -0.67 -10.49 7.28
N VAL A 71 -1.45 -9.44 7.48
CA VAL A 71 -1.03 -8.05 7.37
C VAL A 71 -0.66 -7.57 8.78
N TYR A 72 0.53 -7.01 8.94
CA TYR A 72 1.05 -6.55 10.23
C TYR A 72 1.21 -5.04 10.22
N VAL A 73 0.92 -4.37 11.34
CA VAL A 73 1.25 -2.96 11.53
C VAL A 73 2.75 -2.80 11.81
N VAL A 74 3.43 -2.03 10.98
CA VAL A 74 4.83 -1.64 11.15
C VAL A 74 4.94 -0.36 11.96
N ARG A 75 4.00 0.56 11.74
CA ARG A 75 3.89 1.83 12.44
C ARG A 75 2.43 2.22 12.52
N GLY A 76 1.96 2.54 13.73
CA GLY A 76 0.64 3.12 13.95
C GLY A 76 0.52 4.55 13.40
N PHE A 77 -0.52 5.28 13.82
CA PHE A 77 -0.81 6.62 13.31
C PHE A 77 0.39 7.57 13.34
N GLY A 78 0.58 8.29 12.23
CA GLY A 78 1.56 9.36 12.11
C GLY A 78 1.61 9.96 10.71
N PRO A 79 2.51 10.92 10.46
CA PRO A 79 2.68 11.52 9.14
C PRO A 79 2.96 10.46 8.07
N SER A 80 2.48 10.70 6.84
CA SER A 80 2.81 9.92 5.65
C SER A 80 4.28 10.14 5.28
N GLU A 81 4.95 9.08 4.83
CA GLU A 81 6.31 9.16 4.27
C GLU A 81 6.30 9.37 2.76
N THR A 82 5.21 8.99 2.08
CA THR A 82 5.08 9.09 0.62
C THR A 82 4.27 10.30 0.17
N THR A 83 3.62 11.01 1.09
CA THR A 83 2.78 12.20 0.82
C THR A 83 2.93 13.25 1.92
N ASP A 84 2.37 14.45 1.72
CA ASP A 84 2.34 15.51 2.74
C ASP A 84 1.15 15.39 3.73
N ARG A 85 0.50 14.22 3.80
CA ARG A 85 -0.65 13.98 4.69
C ARG A 85 -0.20 13.65 6.12
N ARG A 86 -1.01 14.05 7.09
CA ARG A 86 -0.68 13.93 8.53
C ARG A 86 -1.01 12.58 9.16
N SER A 87 -1.76 11.75 8.45
CA SER A 87 -2.34 10.53 9.01
C SER A 87 -2.15 9.37 8.04
N ALA A 88 -1.24 8.49 8.41
CA ALA A 88 -0.91 7.26 7.72
C ALA A 88 -0.53 6.17 8.72
N VAL A 89 -0.79 4.93 8.33
CA VAL A 89 -0.43 3.71 9.05
C VAL A 89 0.36 2.83 8.09
N GLN A 90 1.46 2.27 8.57
CA GLN A 90 2.33 1.42 7.76
C GLN A 90 2.09 -0.05 8.06
N PHE A 91 2.08 -0.84 6.99
CA PHE A 91 1.79 -2.26 7.02
C PHE A 91 2.84 -3.06 6.25
N THR A 92 2.90 -4.36 6.57
CA THR A 92 3.74 -5.33 5.86
C THR A 92 3.09 -6.72 5.83
N LEU A 93 3.53 -7.55 4.89
CA LEU A 93 3.29 -8.99 4.88
C LEU A 93 4.49 -9.79 5.41
N ASP A 94 5.65 -9.13 5.61
CA ASP A 94 6.89 -9.74 6.07
C ASP A 94 7.44 -8.96 7.29
N PRO A 95 6.99 -9.33 8.51
CA PRO A 95 7.39 -8.62 9.73
C PRO A 95 8.89 -8.72 9.99
N LYS A 96 9.55 -9.81 9.56
CA LYS A 96 10.99 -10.00 9.74
C LYS A 96 11.79 -9.01 8.89
N THR A 97 11.44 -8.87 7.62
CA THR A 97 12.10 -7.89 6.73
C THR A 97 11.78 -6.45 7.15
N ALA A 98 10.59 -6.19 7.69
CA ALA A 98 10.22 -4.89 8.24
C ALA A 98 10.84 -4.58 9.62
N GLY A 99 11.53 -5.55 10.25
CA GLY A 99 12.21 -5.35 11.54
C GLY A 99 11.27 -5.25 12.74
N ILE A 100 10.04 -5.76 12.63
CA ILE A 100 9.06 -5.78 13.73
C ILE A 100 8.89 -7.17 14.31
N THR A 101 8.50 -7.23 15.57
CA THR A 101 8.07 -8.47 16.23
C THR A 101 6.55 -8.50 16.23
N PRO A 102 5.89 -9.56 15.70
CA PRO A 102 4.45 -9.72 15.84
C PRO A 102 4.04 -9.68 17.32
N SER A 103 2.96 -8.97 17.62
CA SER A 103 2.38 -8.95 18.96
C SER A 103 1.36 -10.08 19.11
N GLU A 104 0.89 -10.31 20.34
CA GLU A 104 -0.22 -11.24 20.62
C GLU A 104 -1.57 -10.73 20.07
N GLY A 105 -1.61 -9.55 19.45
CA GLY A 105 -2.81 -8.88 18.92
C GLY A 105 -3.50 -7.98 19.95
N SER A 106 -4.26 -6.99 19.46
CA SER A 106 -5.20 -6.19 20.25
C SER A 106 -6.63 -6.57 19.91
N ALA A 107 -7.55 -6.39 20.86
CA ALA A 107 -8.99 -6.48 20.60
C ALA A 107 -9.58 -5.16 20.06
N ASP A 108 -8.82 -4.06 20.11
CA ASP A 108 -9.22 -2.75 19.61
C ASP A 108 -8.55 -2.46 18.27
N LEU A 109 -9.33 -2.54 17.19
CA LEU A 109 -8.87 -2.26 15.83
C LEU A 109 -8.40 -0.83 15.61
N ASN A 110 -8.78 0.10 16.49
CA ASN A 110 -8.34 1.50 16.43
C ASN A 110 -6.98 1.72 17.08
N GLU A 111 -6.45 0.74 17.81
CA GLU A 111 -5.14 0.87 18.44
C GLU A 111 -4.03 0.91 17.39
N LEU A 112 -4.10 0.02 16.39
CA LEU A 112 -3.11 -0.09 15.30
C LEU A 112 -1.69 -0.10 15.86
N SER A 113 -1.48 -0.99 16.83
CA SER A 113 -0.22 -1.10 17.56
C SER A 113 0.82 -1.87 16.76
N VAL A 114 2.10 -1.50 16.87
CA VAL A 114 3.18 -2.19 16.13
C VAL A 114 3.17 -3.69 16.44
N GLY A 115 3.21 -4.51 15.39
CA GLY A 115 3.14 -5.97 15.48
C GLY A 115 1.73 -6.55 15.52
N GLU A 116 0.70 -5.72 15.73
CA GLU A 116 -0.70 -6.13 15.58
C GLU A 116 -0.95 -6.61 14.16
N HIS A 117 -1.78 -7.64 14.00
CA HIS A 117 -1.98 -8.26 12.71
C HIS A 117 -3.32 -8.93 12.57
N LEU A 118 -3.82 -8.95 11.34
CA LEU A 118 -5.01 -9.66 10.92
C LEU A 118 -4.71 -10.52 9.69
N PRO A 119 -5.39 -11.67 9.54
CA PRO A 119 -5.52 -12.30 8.24
C PRO A 119 -6.05 -11.31 7.18
N VAL A 120 -5.61 -11.43 5.94
CA VAL A 120 -6.00 -10.54 4.82
C VAL A 120 -7.52 -10.51 4.64
N ASP A 121 -8.19 -11.66 4.73
CA ASP A 121 -9.64 -11.73 4.61
C ASP A 121 -10.38 -11.07 5.77
N VAL A 122 -9.92 -11.26 7.00
CA VAL A 122 -10.45 -10.60 8.20
C VAL A 122 -10.28 -9.08 8.08
N ALA A 123 -9.08 -8.61 7.72
CA ALA A 123 -8.82 -7.20 7.51
C ALA A 123 -9.79 -6.59 6.48
N ARG A 124 -10.03 -7.29 5.36
CA ARG A 124 -10.98 -6.86 4.31
C ARG A 124 -12.44 -6.89 4.73
N SER A 125 -12.83 -7.72 5.70
CA SER A 125 -14.22 -7.76 6.19
C SER A 125 -14.65 -6.43 6.80
N HIS A 126 -13.71 -5.58 7.23
CA HIS A 126 -13.98 -4.24 7.76
C HIS A 126 -14.34 -3.19 6.71
N CYS A 127 -14.49 -3.57 5.44
CA CYS A 127 -14.82 -2.64 4.36
C CYS A 127 -16.29 -2.31 4.19
N GLU A 128 -17.18 -3.06 4.85
CA GLU A 128 -18.62 -2.92 4.73
C GLU A 128 -19.26 -2.42 6.04
N GLN A 129 -18.44 -1.89 6.95
CA GLN A 129 -18.82 -1.44 8.30
C GLN A 129 -19.16 0.05 8.34
#